data_AF-A0A3B8Z244-F1
#
_entry.id   AF-A0A3B8Z244-F1
#
_cell.length_a   1.000
_cell.length_b   1.000
_cell.length_c   1.000
_cell.angle_alpha   90.00
_cell.angle_beta   90.00
_cell.angle_gamma   90.00
#
_symmetry.space_group_name_H-M   'P 1'
#
loop_
_entity.id
_entity.type
_entity.pdbx_description
1 polymer ?
#
loop_
_entity_poly.entity_id
_entity_poly.type
_entity_poly.pdbx_seq_one_letter_code
_entity_poly.pdbx_strand_id
1 'polypeptide(L)'
;LDFNGIDPDCALRGAISEDEAMKGLCKHVRKLQKAAACQRSVIVAHNATFDQGFVNAAIERCNIKRTPFHPFVSFDTTTLAGLALGQTVLVKACQAAGISFDQNEAHSALYDAERTAELFCYIVNRYASLGGWPLPVPDEN
;
A
#
# COMPACT_ATOMS: atom_id res chain seq x y z
N LEU A 1 -2.85 4.76 22.02
CA LEU A 1 -2.74 3.38 21.50
C LEU A 1 -4.09 2.67 21.53
N ASP A 2 -5.05 3.16 22.32
CA ASP A 2 -6.43 2.65 22.41
C ASP A 2 -7.16 2.48 21.07
N PHE A 3 -6.76 3.24 20.04
CA PHE A 3 -7.35 3.14 18.69
C PHE A 3 -6.93 1.89 17.91
N ASN A 4 -5.69 1.39 18.08
CA ASN A 4 -5.19 0.21 17.36
C ASN A 4 -5.02 -1.03 18.26
N GLY A 5 -5.28 -0.89 19.57
CA GLY A 5 -5.22 -1.99 20.53
C GLY A 5 -3.82 -2.56 20.78
N ILE A 6 -2.76 -1.92 20.28
CA ILE A 6 -1.40 -2.42 20.42
C ILE A 6 -0.87 -2.08 21.82
N ASP A 7 -0.49 -3.10 22.57
CA ASP A 7 0.42 -3.00 23.72
C ASP A 7 1.87 -3.15 23.22
N PRO A 8 2.68 -2.06 23.21
CA PRO A 8 4.06 -2.10 22.73
C PRO A 8 4.98 -2.96 23.60
N ASP A 9 4.65 -3.13 24.88
CA ASP A 9 5.49 -3.80 25.88
C ASP A 9 5.12 -5.29 26.05
N CYS A 10 4.16 -5.78 25.26
CA CYS A 10 3.74 -7.17 25.27
C CYS A 10 4.88 -8.10 24.82
N ALA A 11 5.36 -8.94 25.75
CA ALA A 11 6.46 -9.89 25.49
C ALA A 11 6.14 -10.90 24.36
N LEU A 12 4.86 -11.21 24.15
CA LEU A 12 4.40 -12.13 23.09
C LEU A 12 4.27 -11.47 21.72
N ARG A 13 4.43 -10.15 21.61
CA ARG A 13 4.31 -9.40 20.35
C ARG A 13 5.37 -9.82 19.31
N GLY A 14 6.50 -10.38 19.75
CA GLY A 14 7.60 -10.74 18.86
C GLY A 14 8.18 -9.53 18.13
N ALA A 15 8.19 -8.37 18.80
CA ALA A 15 8.68 -7.12 18.22
C ALA A 15 10.16 -7.26 17.84
N ILE A 16 10.47 -6.90 16.59
CA ILE A 16 11.85 -6.76 16.12
C ILE A 16 12.25 -5.28 16.07
N SER A 17 13.54 -5.02 15.97
CA SER A 17 14.04 -3.65 15.82
C SER A 17 13.58 -3.03 14.50
N GLU A 18 13.41 -1.70 14.48
CA GLU A 18 13.07 -0.95 13.26
C GLU A 18 14.10 -1.20 12.14
N ASP A 19 15.39 -1.25 12.50
CA ASP A 19 16.49 -1.51 11.57
C ASP A 19 16.38 -2.89 10.90
N GLU A 20 16.11 -3.93 11.68
CA GLU A 20 15.89 -5.28 11.17
C GLU A 20 14.69 -5.34 10.24
N ALA A 21 13.55 -4.78 10.67
CA ALA A 21 12.31 -4.76 9.89
C ALA A 21 12.51 -4.03 8.55
N MET A 22 13.05 -2.81 8.58
CA MET A 22 13.19 -1.96 7.41
C MET A 22 14.25 -2.50 6.43
N LYS A 23 15.38 -3.03 6.92
CA LYS A 23 16.36 -3.71 6.06
C LYS A 23 15.77 -4.95 5.41
N GLY A 24 15.00 -5.74 6.15
CA GLY A 24 14.27 -6.90 5.64
C GLY A 24 13.29 -6.52 4.52
N LEU A 25 12.44 -5.52 4.78
CA LEU A 25 11.46 -4.99 3.83
C LEU A 25 12.16 -4.49 2.55
N CYS A 26 13.15 -3.60 2.68
CA CYS A 26 13.87 -3.06 1.53
C CYS A 26 14.62 -4.15 0.74
N LYS A 27 15.13 -5.19 1.39
CA LYS A 27 15.75 -6.34 0.70
C LYS A 27 14.73 -7.14 -0.10
N HIS A 28 13.56 -7.41 0.49
CA HIS A 28 12.49 -8.16 -0.16
C HIS A 28 11.93 -7.40 -1.36
N VAL A 29 11.60 -6.13 -1.19
CA VAL A 29 11.07 -5.29 -2.27
C VAL A 29 12.06 -5.17 -3.44
N ARG A 30 13.36 -4.97 -3.18
CA ARG A 30 14.37 -4.95 -4.25
C ARG A 30 14.43 -6.25 -5.05
N LYS A 31 14.26 -7.41 -4.40
CA LYS A 31 14.23 -8.71 -5.07
C LYS A 31 13.06 -8.78 -6.05
N LEU A 32 11.86 -8.40 -5.60
CA LEU A 32 10.65 -8.39 -6.44
C LEU A 32 10.72 -7.34 -7.55
N GLN A 33 11.22 -6.14 -7.23
CA GLN A 33 11.42 -5.07 -8.21
C GLN A 33 12.32 -5.51 -9.36
N LYS A 34 13.43 -6.20 -9.05
CA LYS A 34 14.34 -6.77 -10.06
C LYS A 34 13.65 -7.85 -10.89
N ALA A 35 12.88 -8.74 -10.25
CA ALA A 35 12.15 -9.81 -10.94
C ALA A 35 11.08 -9.27 -11.89
N ALA A 36 10.45 -8.15 -11.54
CA ALA A 36 9.45 -7.45 -12.37
C ALA A 36 10.07 -6.51 -13.43
N ALA A 37 11.40 -6.46 -13.54
CA ALA A 37 12.12 -5.53 -14.41
C ALA A 37 11.75 -4.03 -14.20
N CYS A 38 11.37 -3.66 -12.97
CA CYS A 38 11.04 -2.28 -12.61
C CYS A 38 12.28 -1.52 -12.09
N GLN A 39 12.29 -0.20 -12.27
CA GLN A 39 13.40 0.66 -11.84
C GLN A 39 13.26 1.16 -10.39
N ARG A 40 12.02 1.37 -9.92
CA ARG A 40 11.65 1.88 -8.58
C ARG A 40 10.38 1.20 -8.12
N SER A 41 10.14 1.20 -6.81
CA SER A 41 8.88 0.79 -6.19
C SER A 41 8.08 2.01 -5.70
N VAL A 42 6.78 2.01 -5.90
CA VAL A 42 5.86 3.06 -5.45
C VAL A 42 5.00 2.50 -4.33
N ILE A 43 4.85 3.24 -3.23
CA ILE A 43 3.99 2.83 -2.12
C ILE A 43 2.53 2.99 -2.54
N VAL A 44 1.74 1.93 -2.31
CA VAL A 44 0.29 1.95 -2.41
C VAL A 44 -0.27 1.84 -0.99
N ALA A 45 -1.14 2.77 -0.60
CA ALA A 45 -1.75 2.80 0.73
C ALA A 45 -3.09 3.56 0.71
N HIS A 46 -3.84 3.55 1.81
CA HIS A 46 -5.11 4.28 1.94
C HIS A 46 -4.90 5.52 2.81
N ASN A 47 -4.94 6.71 2.21
CA ASN A 47 -4.33 7.95 2.72
C ASN A 47 -2.79 7.90 2.67
N ALA A 48 -2.25 7.51 1.52
CA ALA A 48 -0.86 7.05 1.38
C ALA A 48 0.24 8.00 1.86
N THR A 49 0.00 9.31 1.92
CA THR A 49 0.93 10.29 2.48
C THR A 49 1.30 9.97 3.94
N PHE A 50 0.35 9.44 4.72
CA PHE A 50 0.58 9.04 6.11
C PHE A 50 1.64 7.93 6.18
N ASP A 51 1.40 6.79 5.54
CA ASP A 51 2.29 5.63 5.54
C ASP A 51 3.65 5.95 4.92
N GLN A 52 3.67 6.69 3.80
CA GLN A 52 4.91 7.10 3.15
C GLN A 52 5.77 7.98 4.07
N GLY A 53 5.15 8.87 4.85
CA GLY A 53 5.84 9.68 5.85
C GLY A 53 6.55 8.83 6.92
N PHE A 54 5.84 7.85 7.49
CA PHE A 54 6.42 6.94 8.49
C PHE A 54 7.53 6.06 7.91
N VAL A 55 7.33 5.51 6.72
CA VAL A 55 8.34 4.68 6.03
C VAL A 55 9.60 5.49 5.74
N ASN A 56 9.46 6.72 5.24
CA ASN A 56 10.60 7.60 4.96
C ASN A 56 11.36 7.95 6.23
N ALA A 57 10.66 8.30 7.32
CA ALA A 57 11.31 8.61 8.59
C ALA A 57 12.04 7.39 9.19
N ALA A 58 11.49 6.19 9.04
CA ALA A 58 12.15 4.95 9.48
C ALA A 58 13.38 4.63 8.63
N ILE A 59 13.33 4.84 7.31
CA ILE A 59 14.49 4.71 6.41
C ILE A 59 15.63 5.64 6.83
N GLU A 60 15.31 6.88 7.21
CA GLU A 60 16.28 7.87 7.67
C GLU A 60 16.91 7.45 9.01
N ARG A 61 16.10 7.13 10.02
CA ARG A 61 16.58 6.65 11.33
C ARG A 61 17.47 5.40 11.22
N CYS A 62 17.12 4.48 10.32
CA CYS A 62 17.87 3.25 10.09
C CYS A 62 19.08 3.41 9.15
N ASN A 63 19.38 4.64 8.69
CA ASN A 63 20.48 4.94 7.77
C ASN A 63 20.47 4.07 6.48
N ILE A 64 19.28 3.77 5.94
CA ILE A 64 19.14 2.93 4.75
C ILE A 64 19.47 3.74 3.49
N LYS A 65 20.72 3.59 3.01
CA LYS A 65 21.22 4.34 1.83
C LYS A 65 20.56 3.97 0.50
N ARG A 66 20.07 2.73 0.35
CA ARG A 66 19.52 2.20 -0.91
C ARG A 66 18.07 1.74 -0.73
N THR A 67 17.19 2.72 -0.51
CA THR A 67 15.74 2.46 -0.52
C THR A 67 15.25 2.13 -1.93
N PRO A 68 14.42 1.09 -2.12
CA PRO A 68 13.74 0.84 -3.40
C PRO A 68 12.58 1.80 -3.67
N PHE A 69 12.03 2.41 -2.61
CA PHE A 69 10.83 3.22 -2.70
C PHE A 69 11.11 4.56 -3.39
N HIS A 70 10.10 5.06 -4.09
CA HIS A 70 10.09 6.44 -4.55
C HIS A 70 9.93 7.39 -3.35
N PRO A 71 10.74 8.46 -3.24
CA PRO A 71 10.77 9.29 -2.03
C PRO A 71 9.48 10.09 -1.75
N PHE A 72 8.71 10.42 -2.79
CA PHE A 72 7.53 11.30 -2.67
C PHE A 72 6.34 10.95 -3.57
N VAL A 73 6.45 9.87 -4.36
CA VAL A 73 5.34 9.42 -5.23
C VAL A 73 4.71 8.22 -4.55
N SER A 74 3.40 8.22 -4.46
CA SER A 74 2.58 7.14 -3.93
C SER A 74 1.30 7.01 -4.76
N PHE A 75 0.67 5.84 -4.73
CA PHE A 75 -0.69 5.66 -5.23
C PHE A 75 -1.63 5.57 -4.04
N ASP A 76 -2.42 6.62 -3.89
CA ASP A 76 -3.38 6.75 -2.81
C ASP A 76 -4.72 6.11 -3.19
N THR A 77 -5.03 4.99 -2.53
CA THR A 77 -6.29 4.28 -2.76
C THR A 77 -7.52 5.03 -2.26
N THR A 78 -7.38 6.03 -1.36
CA THR A 78 -8.48 6.92 -1.00
C THR A 78 -8.94 7.71 -2.23
N THR A 79 -8.00 8.33 -2.94
CA THR A 79 -8.27 9.07 -4.18
C THR A 79 -8.80 8.15 -5.28
N LEU A 80 -8.16 7.00 -5.50
CA LEU A 80 -8.56 6.05 -6.53
C LEU A 80 -9.97 5.47 -6.28
N ALA A 81 -10.30 5.15 -5.04
CA ALA A 81 -11.63 4.67 -4.67
C ALA A 81 -12.68 5.78 -4.76
N GLY A 82 -12.32 7.03 -4.43
CA GLY A 82 -13.18 8.18 -4.64
C GLY A 82 -13.60 8.31 -6.11
N LEU A 83 -12.66 8.13 -7.03
CA LEU A 83 -12.92 8.14 -8.47
C LEU A 83 -13.72 6.92 -8.95
N ALA A 84 -13.29 5.71 -8.59
CA ALA A 84 -13.81 4.49 -9.19
C ALA A 84 -15.09 3.96 -8.53
N LEU A 85 -15.32 4.29 -7.26
CA LEU A 85 -16.35 3.69 -6.41
C LEU A 85 -17.19 4.73 -5.64
N GLY A 86 -16.80 6.02 -5.68
CA GLY A 86 -17.47 7.08 -4.92
C GLY A 86 -17.32 6.95 -3.40
N GLN A 87 -16.29 6.25 -2.92
CA GLN A 87 -16.04 6.01 -1.50
C GLN A 87 -14.60 6.33 -1.13
N THR A 88 -14.41 7.00 0.02
CA THR A 88 -13.08 7.39 0.53
C THR A 88 -12.71 6.68 1.84
N VAL A 89 -13.62 5.92 2.43
CA VAL A 89 -13.36 5.12 3.63
C VAL A 89 -13.08 3.69 3.19
N LEU A 90 -11.94 3.11 3.60
CA LEU A 90 -11.48 1.79 3.15
C LEU A 90 -12.58 0.72 3.20
N VAL A 91 -13.24 0.57 4.37
CA VAL A 91 -14.33 -0.41 4.55
C VAL A 91 -15.44 -0.21 3.52
N LYS A 92 -15.88 1.03 3.30
CA LYS A 92 -16.95 1.35 2.35
C LYS A 92 -16.49 1.14 0.90
N ALA A 93 -15.24 1.44 0.59
CA ALA A 93 -14.65 1.19 -0.72
C ALA A 93 -14.57 -0.32 -1.01
N CYS A 94 -14.10 -1.13 -0.05
CA CYS A 94 -14.09 -2.59 -0.17
C CYS A 94 -15.51 -3.14 -0.35
N GLN A 95 -16.48 -2.70 0.45
CA GLN A 95 -17.89 -3.09 0.30
C GLN A 95 -18.45 -2.73 -1.07
N ALA A 96 -18.19 -1.51 -1.58
CA ALA A 96 -18.61 -1.08 -2.91
C ALA A 96 -17.95 -1.89 -4.03
N ALA A 97 -16.74 -2.40 -3.82
CA ALA A 97 -16.03 -3.29 -4.73
C ALA A 97 -16.45 -4.77 -4.60
N GLY A 98 -17.33 -5.12 -3.64
CA GLY A 98 -17.70 -6.51 -3.36
C GLY A 98 -16.61 -7.32 -2.63
N ILE A 99 -15.63 -6.64 -2.02
CA ILE A 99 -14.55 -7.25 -1.24
C ILE A 99 -15.03 -7.42 0.21
N SER A 100 -14.90 -8.63 0.76
CA SER A 100 -15.25 -8.89 2.16
C SER A 100 -14.34 -8.09 3.10
N PHE A 101 -14.96 -7.44 4.08
CA PHE A 101 -14.28 -6.64 5.09
C PHE A 101 -14.84 -6.99 6.47
N ASP A 102 -13.99 -7.54 7.35
CA ASP A 102 -14.29 -7.84 8.74
C ASP A 102 -13.85 -6.65 9.60
N GLN A 103 -14.82 -6.04 10.29
CA GLN A 103 -14.57 -4.89 11.14
C GLN A 103 -13.73 -5.26 12.39
N ASN A 104 -13.74 -6.53 12.80
CA ASN A 104 -13.00 -6.99 13.98
C ASN A 104 -11.49 -7.11 13.71
N GLU A 105 -11.11 -7.32 12.45
CA GLU A 105 -9.71 -7.39 12.00
C GLU A 105 -9.18 -6.01 11.55
N ALA A 106 -10.06 -5.01 11.46
CA ALA A 106 -9.66 -3.64 11.15
C ALA A 106 -8.60 -3.13 12.14
N HIS A 107 -7.68 -2.29 11.65
CA HIS A 107 -6.56 -1.74 12.43
C HIS A 107 -5.39 -2.71 12.68
N SER A 108 -5.48 -3.96 12.22
CA SER A 108 -4.29 -4.79 11.97
C SER A 108 -3.60 -4.33 10.70
N ALA A 109 -2.32 -3.96 10.78
CA ALA A 109 -1.54 -3.52 9.63
C ALA A 109 -1.50 -4.57 8.50
N LEU A 110 -1.50 -5.87 8.84
CA LEU A 110 -1.54 -6.94 7.86
C LEU A 110 -2.89 -6.95 7.13
N TYR A 111 -3.99 -6.93 7.89
CA TYR A 111 -5.33 -6.98 7.32
C TYR A 111 -5.61 -5.77 6.43
N ASP A 112 -5.31 -4.57 6.92
CA ASP A 112 -5.50 -3.33 6.17
C ASP A 112 -4.64 -3.31 4.89
N ALA A 113 -3.42 -3.83 4.93
CA ALA A 113 -2.56 -3.96 3.75
C ALA A 113 -3.13 -4.95 2.73
N GLU A 114 -3.64 -6.10 3.17
CA GLU A 114 -4.28 -7.09 2.29
C GLU A 114 -5.55 -6.54 1.64
N ARG A 115 -6.45 -5.92 2.42
CA ARG A 115 -7.67 -5.30 1.89
C ARG A 115 -7.36 -4.16 0.92
N THR A 116 -6.35 -3.34 1.22
CA THR A 116 -5.89 -2.26 0.35
C THR A 116 -5.30 -2.78 -0.95
N ALA A 117 -4.52 -3.87 -0.90
CA ALA A 117 -3.97 -4.51 -2.09
C ALA A 117 -5.08 -5.09 -2.99
N GLU A 118 -6.06 -5.78 -2.41
CA GLU A 118 -7.23 -6.28 -3.14
C GLU A 118 -8.02 -5.13 -3.80
N LEU A 119 -8.27 -4.04 -3.06
CA LEU A 119 -8.97 -2.87 -3.57
C LEU A 119 -8.21 -2.20 -4.73
N PHE A 120 -6.90 -2.02 -4.60
CA PHE A 120 -6.07 -1.44 -5.66
C PHE A 120 -6.12 -2.30 -6.93
N CYS A 121 -5.94 -3.61 -6.79
CA CYS A 121 -6.04 -4.56 -7.90
C CYS A 121 -7.43 -4.53 -8.55
N TYR A 122 -8.50 -4.49 -7.76
CA TYR A 122 -9.87 -4.37 -8.26
C TYR A 122 -10.02 -3.11 -9.13
N ILE A 123 -9.58 -1.95 -8.65
CA ILE A 123 -9.74 -0.67 -9.35
C ILE A 123 -8.99 -0.69 -10.69
N VAL A 124 -7.73 -1.13 -10.68
CA VAL A 124 -6.90 -1.22 -11.90
C VAL A 124 -7.51 -2.20 -12.92
N ASN A 125 -7.90 -3.38 -12.46
CA ASN A 125 -8.50 -4.41 -13.33
C ASN A 125 -9.85 -3.97 -13.87
N ARG A 126 -10.67 -3.28 -13.06
CA ARG A 126 -11.96 -2.73 -13.49
C ARG A 126 -11.75 -1.69 -14.60
N TYR A 127 -10.81 -0.77 -14.43
CA TYR A 127 -10.50 0.23 -15.45
C TYR A 127 -10.10 -0.41 -16.79
N ALA A 128 -9.24 -1.44 -16.76
CA ALA A 128 -8.88 -2.22 -17.93
C ALA A 128 -10.10 -2.95 -18.55
N SER A 129 -10.95 -3.58 -17.74
CA SER A 129 -12.15 -4.31 -18.21
C SER A 129 -13.19 -3.40 -18.89
N LEU A 130 -13.21 -2.12 -18.52
CA LEU A 130 -14.08 -1.09 -19.11
C LEU A 130 -13.46 -0.46 -20.37
N GLY A 131 -12.29 -0.94 -20.81
CA GLY A 131 -11.58 -0.42 -21.99
C GLY A 131 -10.79 0.87 -21.73
N GLY A 132 -10.56 1.25 -20.47
CA GLY A 132 -9.73 2.40 -20.13
C GLY A 132 -8.23 2.17 -20.34
N TRP A 133 -7.80 0.90 -20.36
CA TRP A 133 -6.43 0.50 -20.64
C TRP A 133 -6.38 -0.82 -21.43
N PRO A 134 -5.49 -0.97 -22.45
CA PRO A 134 -4.51 0.00 -22.92
C PRO A 134 -5.14 1.24 -23.55
N LEU A 135 -4.43 2.37 -23.51
CA LEU A 135 -4.87 3.56 -24.24
C LEU A 135 -4.92 3.27 -25.75
N PRO A 136 -5.90 3.83 -26.48
CA PRO A 136 -5.91 3.73 -27.94
C PRO A 136 -4.59 4.27 -28.51
N VAL A 137 -4.00 3.56 -29.46
CA VAL A 137 -2.88 4.09 -30.24
C VAL A 137 -3.44 5.22 -31.11
N PRO A 138 -2.91 6.45 -31.05
CA PRO A 138 -3.34 7.51 -31.96
C PRO A 138 -3.11 7.04 -33.41
N ASP A 139 -4.08 7.25 -34.30
CA ASP A 139 -3.87 7.03 -35.73
C ASP A 139 -2.74 7.97 -36.18
N GLU A 140 -1.62 7.40 -36.64
CA GLU A 140 -0.57 8.14 -37.33
C GLU A 140 -1.09 8.54 -38.72
N ASN A 141 -1.76 9.69 -38.81
CA ASN A 141 -2.09 10.38 -40.06
C ASN A 141 -1.19 11.61 -40.24
#